data_AF-A0AAV5VUU4-F1
#
_entry.id   AF-A0AAV5VUU4-F1
#
_cell.length_a   1.000
_cell.length_b   1.000
_cell.length_c   1.000
_cell.angle_alpha   90.00
_cell.angle_beta   90.00
_cell.angle_gamma   90.00
#
_symmetry.space_group_name_H-M   'P 1'
#
loop_
_entity.id
_entity.type
_entity.pdbx_description
1 polymer ?
#
loop_
_entity_poly.entity_id
_entity_poly.type
_entity_poly.pdbx_seq_one_letter_code
_entity_poly.pdbx_strand_id
1 'polypeptide(L)'
;LACAALLIASLRTSDACLATPGTTTPTTTTTVAPNTPCQTCATTLIMVTTAGNGAKPMDRDVVDMTGACATRTFTCLGMNANIEINRFGVVADADDGAVDGSATFEVTCNAAGTAWQAGGM
;
A
#
# COMPACT_ATOMS: atom_id res chain seq x y z
N LEU A 1 -65.62 -12.95 -0.98
CA LEU A 1 -64.42 -13.80 -1.25
C LEU A 1 -63.56 -13.05 -2.28
N ALA A 2 -62.53 -12.32 -1.83
CA ALA A 2 -61.51 -11.64 -2.65
C ALA A 2 -60.39 -11.19 -1.69
N CYS A 3 -59.29 -11.95 -1.63
CA CYS A 3 -58.02 -11.75 -2.34
C CYS A 3 -57.12 -10.70 -1.65
N ALA A 4 -56.27 -11.19 -0.74
CA ALA A 4 -55.25 -10.44 -0.03
C ALA A 4 -54.10 -10.04 -0.97
N ALA A 5 -53.62 -8.81 -0.82
CA ALA A 5 -52.45 -8.29 -1.52
C ALA A 5 -51.16 -8.85 -0.91
N LEU A 6 -50.33 -9.50 -1.73
CA LEU A 6 -48.92 -9.73 -1.43
C LEU A 6 -48.09 -9.32 -2.66
N LEU A 7 -47.45 -8.17 -2.56
CA LEU A 7 -46.49 -7.66 -3.54
C LEU A 7 -45.11 -8.28 -3.22
N ILE A 8 -44.67 -9.24 -4.04
CA ILE A 8 -43.26 -9.63 -4.10
C ILE A 8 -42.77 -9.27 -5.51
N ALA A 9 -42.04 -8.16 -5.59
CA ALA A 9 -41.28 -7.83 -6.79
C ALA A 9 -39.96 -8.61 -6.78
N SER A 10 -39.77 -9.48 -7.77
CA SER A 10 -38.45 -10.04 -8.09
C SER A 10 -38.34 -10.14 -9.61
N LEU A 11 -37.84 -9.06 -10.22
CA LEU A 11 -37.56 -9.02 -11.65
C LEU A 11 -36.12 -9.47 -11.93
N ARG A 12 -36.03 -10.18 -13.08
CA ARG A 12 -34.87 -10.51 -13.93
C ARG A 12 -34.12 -11.81 -13.61
N THR A 13 -34.77 -12.91 -13.94
CA THR A 13 -34.08 -14.05 -14.58
C THR A 13 -33.91 -13.74 -16.06
N SER A 14 -32.69 -13.63 -16.55
CA SER A 14 -32.42 -13.81 -17.98
C SER A 14 -31.06 -14.48 -18.18
N ASP A 15 -31.19 -15.75 -18.54
CA ASP A 15 -30.41 -16.59 -19.44
C ASP A 15 -28.94 -16.95 -19.19
N ALA A 16 -28.81 -18.26 -19.06
CA ALA A 16 -27.63 -19.09 -19.09
C ALA A 16 -26.77 -18.90 -20.34
N CYS A 17 -25.45 -19.01 -20.15
CA CYS A 17 -24.59 -19.69 -21.11
C CYS A 17 -24.21 -21.05 -20.52
N LEU A 18 -24.95 -22.08 -20.90
CA LEU A 18 -24.52 -23.47 -20.75
C LEU A 18 -23.39 -23.72 -21.76
N ALA A 19 -22.24 -24.18 -21.26
CA ALA A 19 -21.31 -25.00 -22.04
C ALA A 19 -21.22 -26.37 -21.35
N THR A 20 -21.49 -27.42 -22.11
CA THR A 20 -21.54 -28.84 -21.76
C THR A 20 -20.19 -29.37 -21.20
N PRO A 21 -20.16 -30.54 -20.51
CA PRO A 21 -19.03 -30.95 -19.70
C PRO A 21 -17.90 -31.52 -20.56
N GLY A 22 -16.81 -30.77 -20.66
CA GLY A 22 -15.50 -31.30 -21.01
C GLY A 22 -14.72 -31.59 -19.73
N THR A 23 -14.52 -32.87 -19.43
CA THR A 23 -13.63 -33.34 -18.36
C THR A 23 -12.25 -32.70 -18.47
N THR A 24 -11.97 -31.70 -17.65
CA THR A 24 -10.61 -31.32 -17.28
C THR A 24 -10.64 -30.87 -15.83
N THR A 25 -9.81 -31.51 -15.01
CA THR A 25 -9.46 -31.08 -13.66
C THR A 25 -9.26 -29.55 -13.67
N PRO A 26 -9.93 -28.78 -12.80
CA PRO A 26 -9.60 -27.38 -12.64
C PRO A 26 -8.18 -27.31 -12.08
N THR A 27 -7.20 -27.19 -12.97
CA THR A 27 -5.94 -26.56 -12.62
C THR A 27 -6.30 -25.09 -12.54
N THR A 28 -6.63 -24.63 -11.34
CA THR A 28 -6.68 -23.20 -11.05
C THR A 28 -5.25 -22.69 -11.19
N THR A 29 -4.84 -22.42 -12.42
CA THR A 29 -3.66 -21.60 -12.67
C THR A 29 -4.09 -20.19 -12.33
N THR A 30 -3.92 -19.82 -11.06
CA THR A 30 -3.90 -18.42 -10.66
C THR A 30 -2.67 -17.84 -11.34
N THR A 31 -2.83 -17.36 -12.58
CA THR A 31 -1.82 -16.53 -13.22
C THR A 31 -1.76 -15.26 -12.40
N VAL A 32 -0.87 -15.23 -11.40
CA VAL A 32 -0.48 -14.00 -10.73
C VAL A 32 -0.08 -13.06 -11.87
N ALA A 33 -0.84 -11.99 -12.06
CA ALA A 33 -0.47 -10.94 -13.01
C ALA A 33 1.00 -10.58 -12.74
N PRO A 34 1.85 -10.41 -13.75
CA PRO A 34 3.25 -10.07 -13.53
C PRO A 34 3.27 -8.85 -12.61
N ASN A 35 3.77 -9.06 -11.42
CA ASN A 35 3.95 -8.02 -10.44
C ASN A 35 4.92 -7.03 -11.07
N THR A 36 4.43 -5.84 -11.42
CA THR A 36 5.28 -4.75 -11.91
C THR A 36 6.44 -4.63 -10.93
N PRO A 37 7.72 -4.69 -11.34
CA PRO A 37 8.83 -4.78 -10.39
C PRO A 37 8.82 -3.65 -9.34
N CYS A 38 8.38 -2.46 -9.73
CA CYS A 38 8.22 -1.33 -8.82
C CYS A 38 7.10 -1.47 -7.77
N GLN A 39 6.35 -2.57 -7.74
CA GLN A 39 5.40 -2.93 -6.69
C GLN A 39 5.99 -3.90 -5.66
N THR A 40 7.26 -4.30 -5.82
CA THR A 40 7.87 -5.41 -5.08
C THR A 40 9.18 -5.06 -4.38
N CYS A 41 9.51 -3.78 -4.20
CA CYS A 41 10.69 -3.40 -3.43
C CYS A 41 10.63 -4.02 -2.03
N ALA A 42 11.71 -4.70 -1.65
CA ALA A 42 11.83 -5.25 -0.31
C ALA A 42 11.95 -4.11 0.71
N THR A 43 11.24 -4.21 1.83
CA THR A 43 11.34 -3.24 2.94
C THR A 43 12.74 -3.23 3.56
N THR A 44 13.48 -4.35 3.46
CA THR A 44 14.86 -4.47 3.94
C THR A 44 15.87 -3.63 3.14
N LEU A 45 15.48 -3.04 2.01
CA LEU A 45 16.34 -2.13 1.23
C LEU A 45 16.57 -0.78 1.94
N ILE A 46 15.72 -0.42 2.90
CA ILE A 46 15.99 0.67 3.86
C ILE A 46 16.10 0.04 5.25
N MET A 47 17.26 0.22 5.88
CA MET A 47 17.47 -0.17 7.27
C MET A 47 17.01 0.96 8.18
N VAL A 48 16.00 0.70 9.01
CA VAL A 48 15.61 1.59 10.11
C VAL A 48 16.48 1.25 11.31
N THR A 49 17.25 2.21 11.82
CA THR A 49 18.11 2.05 12.98
C THR A 49 17.54 2.82 14.17
N THR A 50 17.70 2.26 15.38
CA THR A 50 17.44 2.94 16.65
C THR A 50 18.74 3.27 17.39
N ALA A 51 19.88 3.10 16.72
CA ALA A 51 21.19 3.49 17.24
C ALA A 51 21.45 4.97 16.90
N GLY A 52 20.90 5.86 17.71
CA GLY A 52 21.06 7.31 17.61
C GLY A 52 20.61 7.99 18.90
N ASN A 53 21.06 9.22 19.16
CA ASN A 53 20.67 9.92 20.37
C ASN A 53 19.18 10.31 20.29
N GLY A 54 18.36 9.81 21.22
CA GLY A 54 16.91 10.00 21.18
C GLY A 54 16.19 9.20 20.08
N ALA A 55 16.89 8.31 19.37
CA ALA A 55 16.28 7.49 18.34
C ALA A 55 15.31 6.45 18.95
N LYS A 56 14.21 6.20 18.25
CA LYS A 56 13.16 5.26 18.63
C LYS A 56 12.62 4.53 17.39
N PRO A 57 11.87 3.44 17.54
CA PRO A 57 11.14 2.86 16.41
C PRO A 57 10.20 3.89 15.76
N MET A 58 10.03 3.80 14.44
CA MET A 58 9.01 4.58 13.73
C MET A 58 7.63 4.24 14.29
N ASP A 59 6.76 5.24 14.44
CA ASP A 59 5.37 5.00 14.88
C ASP A 59 4.57 4.36 13.76
N ARG A 60 4.90 4.69 12.50
CA ARG A 60 4.35 4.05 11.31
C ARG A 60 5.42 3.83 10.25
N ASP A 61 5.32 2.69 9.58
CA ASP A 61 6.09 2.31 8.40
C ASP A 61 5.14 1.53 7.50
N VAL A 62 4.59 2.21 6.49
CA VAL A 62 3.48 1.70 5.68
C VAL A 62 3.91 1.64 4.23
N VAL A 63 3.67 0.51 3.58
CA VAL A 63 3.84 0.35 2.13
C VAL A 63 2.48 0.38 1.47
N ASP A 64 2.27 1.32 0.55
CA ASP A 64 1.08 1.41 -0.30
C ASP A 64 1.43 0.92 -1.71
N MET A 65 0.65 -0.05 -2.20
CA MET A 65 0.81 -0.68 -3.52
C MET A 65 -0.33 -0.33 -4.48
N THR A 66 -1.23 0.59 -4.09
CA THR A 66 -2.42 0.95 -4.87
C THR A 66 -2.10 1.91 -6.03
N GLY A 67 -0.96 2.60 -5.96
CA GLY A 67 -0.47 3.51 -7.00
C GLY A 67 0.19 2.81 -8.19
N ALA A 68 0.84 3.59 -9.06
CA ALA A 68 1.57 3.06 -10.22
C ALA A 68 2.80 2.23 -9.82
N CYS A 69 3.53 2.70 -8.80
CA CYS A 69 4.59 1.99 -8.10
C CYS A 69 4.30 2.04 -6.61
N ALA A 70 4.89 1.11 -5.86
CA ALA A 70 4.75 1.10 -4.41
C ALA A 70 5.40 2.35 -3.81
N THR A 71 4.72 2.96 -2.85
CA THR A 71 5.28 3.99 -1.97
C THR A 71 5.46 3.41 -0.58
N ARG A 72 6.43 3.94 0.17
CA ARG A 72 6.64 3.60 1.57
C ARG A 72 6.77 4.88 2.37
N THR A 73 5.96 5.01 3.40
CA THR A 73 5.89 6.21 4.24
C THR A 73 6.31 5.85 5.66
N PHE A 74 7.32 6.56 6.16
CA PHE A 74 7.79 6.51 7.53
C PHE A 74 7.19 7.68 8.30
N THR A 75 6.72 7.43 9.53
CA THR A 75 6.20 8.47 10.42
C THR A 75 6.86 8.36 11.78
N CYS A 76 7.39 9.49 12.25
CA CYS A 76 7.90 9.68 13.59
C CYS A 76 7.03 10.72 14.30
N LEU A 77 6.47 10.36 15.45
CA LEU A 77 5.64 11.22 16.29
C LEU A 77 6.39 11.59 17.56
N GLY A 78 6.17 12.80 18.04
CA GLY A 78 6.67 13.28 19.32
C GLY A 78 6.98 14.77 19.34
N MET A 79 7.35 15.27 20.52
CA MET A 79 7.84 16.64 20.68
C MET A 79 9.17 16.79 19.93
N ASN A 80 9.24 17.71 18.97
CA ASN A 80 10.37 17.88 18.04
C ASN A 80 10.63 16.63 17.18
N ALA A 81 9.57 16.04 16.62
CA ALA A 81 9.70 14.89 15.73
C ALA A 81 10.66 15.18 14.57
N ASN A 82 11.56 14.24 14.30
CA ASN A 82 12.44 14.27 13.15
C ASN A 82 12.80 12.86 12.66
N ILE A 83 13.27 12.76 11.43
CA ILE A 83 13.78 11.53 10.80
C ILE A 83 15.17 11.84 10.22
N GLU A 84 16.20 11.19 10.75
CA GLU A 84 17.56 11.30 10.24
C GLU A 84 17.79 10.30 9.11
N ILE A 85 18.19 10.80 7.94
CA ILE A 85 18.47 10.00 6.75
C ILE A 85 19.97 9.98 6.53
N ASN A 86 20.57 8.79 6.61
CA ASN A 86 22.01 8.61 6.47
C ASN A 86 22.54 9.24 5.18
N ARG A 87 23.39 10.27 5.30
CA ARG A 87 24.00 11.07 4.21
C ARG A 87 23.05 11.99 3.45
N PHE A 88 21.76 12.08 3.80
CA PHE A 88 20.78 12.94 3.13
C PHE A 88 20.20 14.04 4.04
N GLY A 89 20.45 13.99 5.35
CA GLY A 89 20.10 15.06 6.27
C GLY A 89 18.97 14.66 7.22
N VAL A 90 18.15 15.63 7.60
CA VAL A 90 17.07 15.46 8.58
C VAL A 90 15.78 15.96 7.96
N VAL A 91 14.71 15.18 8.10
CA VAL A 91 13.33 15.63 7.88
C VAL A 91 12.75 16.03 9.23
N ALA A 92 12.39 17.29 9.38
CA ALA A 92 11.80 17.84 10.59
C ALA A 92 10.26 17.88 10.49
N ASP A 93 9.60 17.94 11.64
CA ASP A 93 8.15 18.20 11.78
C ASP A 93 7.70 19.35 10.86
N ALA A 94 8.40 20.49 10.89
CA ALA A 94 8.09 21.67 10.08
C ALA A 94 8.18 21.49 8.55
N ASP A 95 8.84 20.44 8.05
CA ASP A 95 9.16 20.30 6.63
C ASP A 95 7.94 19.90 5.77
N ASP A 96 6.88 19.38 6.39
CA ASP A 96 5.59 19.13 5.72
C ASP A 96 4.66 20.35 5.71
N GLY A 97 5.12 21.47 6.27
CA GLY A 97 4.39 22.74 6.35
C GLY A 97 3.55 22.91 7.62
N ALA A 98 3.55 21.94 8.53
CA ALA A 98 2.92 22.01 9.84
C ALA A 98 3.94 21.78 10.97
N VAL A 99 3.62 22.22 12.18
CA VAL A 99 4.37 21.83 13.39
C VAL A 99 3.35 21.19 14.31
N ASP A 100 3.14 19.90 14.12
CA ASP A 100 2.09 19.13 14.80
C ASP A 100 2.63 17.91 15.56
N GLY A 101 3.96 17.81 15.64
CA GLY A 101 4.66 16.71 16.30
C GLY A 101 4.77 15.47 15.41
N SER A 102 4.73 15.63 14.08
CA SER A 102 4.84 14.54 13.11
C SER A 102 5.88 14.86 12.04
N ALA A 103 6.92 14.04 11.94
CA ALA A 103 7.81 14.04 10.79
C ALA A 103 7.46 12.87 9.86
N THR A 104 7.29 13.15 8.57
CA THR A 104 6.96 12.13 7.56
C THR A 104 8.01 12.07 6.46
N PHE A 105 8.40 10.87 6.07
CA PHE A 105 9.33 10.66 4.96
C PHE A 105 8.77 9.60 4.02
N GLU A 106 8.56 9.98 2.75
CA GLU A 106 8.02 9.11 1.72
C GLU A 106 9.08 8.76 0.67
N VAL A 107 9.10 7.49 0.29
CA VAL A 107 9.94 6.98 -0.80
C VAL A 107 9.11 6.15 -1.77
N THR A 108 9.47 6.19 -3.05
CA THR A 108 8.84 5.43 -4.12
C THR A 108 9.78 4.31 -4.58
N CYS A 109 9.24 3.12 -4.79
CA CYS A 109 9.99 2.01 -5.34
C CYS A 109 10.36 2.30 -6.81
N ASN A 110 11.63 2.10 -7.17
CA ASN A 110 12.11 2.35 -8.52
C ASN A 110 11.51 1.35 -9.53
N ALA A 111 11.58 1.68 -10.83
CA ALA A 111 11.05 0.84 -11.92
C ALA A 111 11.55 -0.61 -11.88
N ALA A 112 12.76 -0.85 -11.36
CA ALA A 112 13.40 -2.16 -11.30
C ALA A 112 13.00 -2.99 -10.06
N GLY A 113 12.34 -2.42 -9.05
CA GLY A 113 12.04 -3.12 -7.80
C GLY A 113 13.23 -3.32 -6.87
N THR A 114 14.33 -2.58 -7.08
CA THR A 114 15.62 -2.82 -6.42
C THR A 114 16.06 -1.70 -5.49
N ALA A 115 15.35 -0.56 -5.48
CA ALA A 115 15.66 0.56 -4.60
C ALA A 115 14.42 1.40 -4.29
N TRP A 116 14.41 1.99 -3.10
CA TRP A 116 13.50 3.05 -2.71
C TRP A 116 14.13 4.41 -3.01
N GLN A 117 13.36 5.32 -3.60
CA GLN A 117 13.81 6.64 -4.03
C GLN A 117 12.99 7.71 -3.32
N ALA A 118 13.63 8.64 -2.64
CA ALA A 118 12.93 9.80 -2.08
C ALA A 118 12.37 10.65 -3.24
N GLY A 119 11.08 10.98 -3.19
CA GLY A 119 10.50 11.94 -4.13
C GLY A 119 11.00 13.35 -3.80
N GLY A 120 11.77 13.98 -4.71
CA GLY A 120 12.07 15.41 -4.62
C GLY A 120 13.36 15.84 -3.92
N MET A 121 14.35 14.94 -3.75
CA MET A 121 15.71 15.29 -3.32
C MET A 121 16.76 14.96 -4.38
#